data_AF-A0A5S5MES6-F1
#
_entry.id   AF-A0A5S5MES6-F1
#
_cell.length_a   1.000
_cell.length_b   1.000
_cell.length_c   1.000
_cell.angle_alpha   90.00
_cell.angle_beta   90.00
_cell.angle_gamma   90.00
#
_symmetry.space_group_name_H-M   'P 1'
#
loop_
_entity.id
_entity.type
_entity.pdbx_description
1 polymer ?
#
loop_
_entity_poly.entity_id
_entity_poly.type
_entity_poly.pdbx_seq_one_letter_code
_entity_poly.pdbx_strand_id
1 'polypeptide(L)'
;MFHAKEVIYSEALGGDIVQVSFQEEPDPDIDYSKRGTLLPPAIKYVAISANYEFSSEKLVEWCDGNDFDGGESIRHIEITRNQLKLVLKNGFRFDVSFNTDERTFKKMALFLLGDNT
;
A
#
# COMPACT_ATOMS: atom_id res chain seq x y z
N MET A 1 1.78 -13.54 2.47
CA MET A 1 0.41 -13.35 3.00
C MET A 1 0.52 -12.71 4.36
N PHE A 2 -0.26 -11.67 4.64
CA PHE A 2 -0.34 -11.06 5.98
C PHE A 2 -1.70 -10.40 6.22
N HIS A 3 -1.96 -10.00 7.47
CA HIS A 3 -3.13 -9.22 7.84
C HIS A 3 -2.70 -7.78 8.08
N ALA A 4 -3.21 -6.84 7.28
CA ALA A 4 -2.95 -5.43 7.46
C ALA A 4 -3.87 -4.86 8.55
N LYS A 5 -3.28 -4.40 9.65
CA LYS A 5 -4.00 -3.69 10.73
C LYS A 5 -4.27 -2.24 10.38
N GLU A 6 -3.50 -1.69 9.44
CA GLU A 6 -3.66 -0.33 8.95
C GLU A 6 -3.81 -0.31 7.43
N VAL A 7 -4.81 0.43 6.98
CA VAL A 7 -5.05 0.70 5.56
C VAL A 7 -5.16 2.21 5.39
N ILE A 8 -4.25 2.79 4.63
CA ILE A 8 -4.20 4.24 4.39
C ILE A 8 -4.50 4.50 2.93
N TYR A 9 -5.40 5.44 2.67
CA TYR A 9 -5.57 6.08 1.38
C TYR A 9 -5.15 7.54 1.53
N SER A 10 -4.22 8.00 0.68
CA SER A 10 -3.71 9.36 0.71
C SER A 10 -3.65 9.97 -0.69
N GLU A 11 -3.93 11.27 -0.74
CA GLU A 11 -3.84 12.14 -1.92
C GLU A 11 -2.91 13.30 -1.56
N ALA A 12 -1.96 13.61 -2.44
CA ALA A 12 -1.09 14.76 -2.31
C ALA A 12 -1.12 15.58 -3.60
N LEU A 13 -0.69 16.84 -3.50
CA LEU A 13 -0.63 17.79 -4.63
C LEU A 13 -1.96 17.89 -5.40
N GLY A 14 -3.07 18.03 -4.67
CA GLY A 14 -4.39 18.15 -5.29
C GLY A 14 -4.92 16.86 -5.96
N GLY A 15 -4.28 15.72 -5.71
CA GLY A 15 -4.66 14.42 -6.29
C GLY A 15 -3.72 13.93 -7.39
N ASP A 16 -2.68 14.70 -7.71
CA ASP A 16 -1.67 14.29 -8.70
C ASP A 16 -0.83 13.11 -8.21
N ILE A 17 -0.72 12.94 -6.89
CA ILE A 17 -0.11 11.76 -6.27
C ILE A 17 -1.16 11.07 -5.41
N VAL A 18 -1.43 9.81 -5.73
CA VAL A 18 -2.33 8.95 -4.95
C VAL A 18 -1.57 7.73 -4.47
N GLN A 19 -1.75 7.38 -3.20
CA GLN A 19 -1.16 6.18 -2.62
C GLN A 19 -2.18 5.44 -1.74
N VAL A 20 -2.17 4.12 -1.86
CA VAL A 20 -2.85 3.20 -0.94
C VAL A 20 -1.81 2.28 -0.31
N SER A 21 -1.76 2.20 1.02
CA SER A 21 -0.88 1.28 1.73
C SER A 21 -1.65 0.34 2.65
N PHE A 22 -1.10 -0.86 2.80
CA PHE A 22 -1.57 -1.92 3.69
C PHE A 22 -0.40 -2.35 4.57
N GLN A 23 -0.49 -2.12 5.88
CA GLN A 23 0.60 -2.36 6.83
C GLN A 23 0.21 -3.41 7.87
N GLU A 24 1.09 -4.39 8.12
CA GLU A 24 0.88 -5.47 9.11
C GLU A 24 0.66 -4.91 10.53
N GLU A 25 1.38 -3.85 10.86
CA GLU A 25 1.22 -3.07 12.09
C GLU A 25 1.12 -1.59 11.72
N PRO A 26 0.41 -0.76 12.50
CA PRO A 26 0.46 0.69 12.31
C PRO A 26 1.87 1.23 12.54
N ASP A 27 2.21 2.32 11.86
CA ASP A 27 3.49 2.99 12.09
C ASP A 27 3.63 3.41 13.56
N PRO A 28 4.73 3.03 14.23
CA PRO A 28 4.92 3.39 15.63
C PRO A 28 5.27 4.87 15.76
N ASP A 29 4.71 5.52 16.78
CA ASP A 29 5.09 6.87 17.18
C ASP A 29 6.52 6.86 17.78
N ILE A 30 7.53 7.06 16.93
CA ILE A 30 8.94 7.13 17.33
C ILE A 30 9.31 8.57 17.71
N ASP A 31 9.67 8.77 18.98
CA ASP A 31 10.24 10.03 19.46
C ASP A 31 11.76 10.06 19.17
N TYR A 32 12.10 10.65 18.01
CA TYR A 32 13.49 10.82 17.56
C TYR A 32 14.30 11.81 18.43
N SER A 33 13.67 12.57 19.33
CA SER A 33 14.39 13.48 20.24
C SER A 33 15.13 12.74 21.36
N LYS A 34 14.76 11.48 21.64
CA LYS A 34 15.41 10.64 22.64
C LYS A 34 16.63 9.93 22.05
N ARG A 35 17.78 10.02 22.74
CA ARG A 35 18.98 9.26 22.35
C ARG A 35 18.77 7.78 22.67
N GLY A 36 19.13 6.90 21.72
CA GLY A 36 19.05 5.45 21.90
C GLY A 36 17.70 4.83 21.55
N THR A 37 16.80 5.58 20.89
CA THR A 37 15.54 5.02 20.37
C THR A 37 15.87 3.93 19.36
N LEU A 38 15.52 2.68 19.71
CA LEU A 38 15.64 1.55 18.79
C LEU A 38 14.63 1.75 17.67
N LEU A 39 15.08 1.63 16.43
CA LEU A 39 14.16 1.56 15.31
C LEU A 39 13.28 0.32 15.47
N PRO A 40 11.97 0.42 15.18
CA PRO A 40 11.11 -0.74 15.14
C PRO A 40 11.63 -1.74 14.11
N PRO A 41 11.32 -3.04 14.27
CA PRO A 41 11.61 -4.02 13.24
C PRO A 41 10.87 -3.64 11.94
N ALA A 42 11.41 -4.07 10.81
CA ALA A 42 10.72 -3.95 9.53
C ALA A 42 9.38 -4.72 9.61
N ILE A 43 8.29 -4.03 9.28
CA ILE A 43 6.94 -4.61 9.25
C ILE A 43 6.56 -4.92 7.82
N LYS A 44 5.75 -5.96 7.62
CA LYS A 44 5.27 -6.26 6.27
C LYS A 44 4.33 -5.16 5.80
N TYR A 45 4.52 -4.71 4.57
CA TYR A 45 3.58 -3.81 3.94
C TYR A 45 3.58 -3.95 2.43
N VAL A 46 2.52 -3.45 1.82
CA VAL A 46 2.43 -3.19 0.38
C VAL A 46 1.84 -1.79 0.20
N ALA A 47 2.50 -0.96 -0.57
CA ALA A 47 2.04 0.36 -0.98
C ALA A 47 1.92 0.41 -2.50
N ILE A 48 0.81 0.95 -2.99
CA ILE A 48 0.53 1.13 -4.41
C ILE A 48 0.34 2.62 -4.63
N SER A 49 1.16 3.21 -5.50
CA SER A 49 1.14 4.65 -5.78
C SER A 49 1.07 4.94 -7.27
N ALA A 50 0.52 6.10 -7.61
CA ALA A 50 0.59 6.68 -8.94
C ALA A 50 0.95 8.16 -8.80
N ASN A 51 1.81 8.63 -9.71
CA ASN A 51 2.11 10.05 -9.86
C ASN A 51 1.68 10.50 -11.26
N TYR A 52 0.49 11.07 -11.34
CA TYR A 52 -0.19 11.50 -12.56
C TYR A 52 0.48 12.70 -13.25
N GLU A 53 1.44 13.38 -12.60
CA GLU A 53 2.28 14.39 -13.26
C GLU A 53 3.18 13.76 -14.33
N PHE A 54 3.63 12.52 -14.11
CA PHE A 54 4.57 11.83 -15.00
C PHE A 54 3.94 10.63 -15.73
N SER A 55 3.07 9.87 -15.07
CA SER A 55 2.50 8.64 -15.62
C SER A 55 1.21 8.23 -14.90
N SER A 56 0.29 7.60 -15.62
CA SER A 56 -0.87 6.92 -15.01
C SER A 56 -0.54 5.52 -14.49
N GLU A 57 0.71 5.06 -14.66
CA GLU A 57 1.16 3.76 -14.20
C GLU A 57 1.18 3.69 -12.67
N LYS A 58 0.62 2.59 -12.15
CA LYS A 58 0.66 2.27 -10.73
C LYS A 58 1.89 1.44 -10.43
N LEU A 59 2.71 1.93 -9.53
CA LEU A 59 3.91 1.26 -9.04
C LEU A 59 3.67 0.72 -7.64
N VAL A 60 4.35 -0.37 -7.33
CA VAL A 60 4.21 -1.07 -6.06
C VAL A 60 5.55 -1.03 -5.33
N GLU A 61 5.48 -0.70 -4.05
CA GLU A 61 6.55 -0.78 -3.07
C GLU A 61 6.12 -1.73 -1.95
N TRP A 62 7.04 -2.54 -1.43
CA TRP A 62 6.72 -3.49 -0.38
C TRP A 62 7.91 -3.79 0.54
N CYS A 63 7.58 -4.27 1.73
CA CYS A 63 8.52 -4.93 2.63
C CYS A 63 7.93 -6.29 3.04
N ASP A 64 8.75 -7.34 3.02
CA ASP A 64 8.33 -8.69 3.43
C ASP A 64 8.62 -9.00 4.91
N GLY A 65 9.05 -7.98 5.66
CA GLY A 65 9.46 -8.06 7.06
C GLY A 65 10.97 -8.25 7.25
N ASN A 66 11.71 -8.45 6.16
CA ASN A 66 13.18 -8.52 6.16
C ASN A 66 13.75 -7.54 5.13
N ASP A 67 13.27 -7.63 3.89
CA ASP A 67 13.79 -6.88 2.75
C ASP A 67 12.73 -5.94 2.19
N PHE A 68 13.22 -4.79 1.70
CA PHE A 68 12.46 -3.77 1.00
C PHE A 68 12.73 -3.88 -0.50
N ASP A 69 11.68 -3.74 -1.32
CA ASP A 69 11.78 -3.65 -2.78
C ASP A 69 10.62 -2.81 -3.34
N GLY A 70 10.72 -2.37 -4.59
CA GLY A 70 9.69 -1.51 -5.17
C GLY A 70 9.92 -1.06 -6.60
N GLY A 71 9.01 -0.21 -7.08
CA GLY A 71 9.06 0.36 -8.43
C GLY A 71 8.56 -0.60 -9.53
N GLU A 72 7.88 -1.68 -9.16
CA GLU A 72 7.37 -2.65 -10.12
C GLU A 72 5.89 -2.41 -10.42
N SER A 73 5.48 -2.66 -11.67
CA SER A 73 4.10 -2.47 -12.09
C SER A 73 3.21 -3.68 -11.76
N ILE A 74 1.93 -3.38 -11.63
CA ILE A 74 0.87 -4.37 -11.42
C ILE A 74 0.61 -5.13 -12.73
N ARG A 75 0.61 -6.46 -12.67
CA ARG A 75 0.12 -7.35 -13.74
C ARG A 75 -1.34 -7.73 -13.54
N HIS A 76 -1.74 -8.02 -12.30
CA HIS A 76 -3.11 -8.41 -11.94
C HIS A 76 -3.44 -7.90 -10.55
N ILE A 77 -4.68 -7.44 -10.35
CA ILE A 77 -5.18 -6.98 -9.07
C ILE A 77 -6.63 -7.42 -8.87
N GLU A 78 -6.92 -7.92 -7.68
CA GLU A 78 -8.27 -8.22 -7.20
C GLU A 78 -8.42 -7.61 -5.82
N ILE A 79 -9.51 -6.89 -5.59
CA ILE A 79 -9.83 -6.34 -4.29
C ILE A 79 -11.29 -6.64 -3.92
N THR A 80 -11.47 -7.14 -2.70
CA THR A 80 -12.77 -7.34 -2.05
C THR A 80 -12.81 -6.49 -0.78
N ARG A 81 -13.94 -6.51 -0.07
CA ARG A 81 -14.15 -5.73 1.16
C ARG A 81 -13.08 -5.94 2.23
N ASN A 82 -12.41 -7.09 2.23
CA ASN A 82 -11.48 -7.52 3.28
C ASN A 82 -10.21 -8.19 2.76
N GLN A 83 -9.97 -8.19 1.44
CA GLN A 83 -8.81 -8.87 0.86
C GLN A 83 -8.32 -8.16 -0.40
N LEU A 84 -7.00 -8.02 -0.52
CA LEU A 84 -6.28 -7.60 -1.72
C LEU A 84 -5.43 -8.78 -2.19
N LYS A 85 -5.56 -9.12 -3.48
CA LYS A 85 -4.63 -10.01 -4.18
C LYS A 85 -3.95 -9.26 -5.30
N LEU A 86 -2.64 -9.38 -5.36
CA LEU A 86 -1.80 -8.64 -6.29
C LEU A 86 -0.80 -9.58 -6.93
N VAL A 87 -0.62 -9.45 -8.24
CA VAL A 87 0.48 -10.10 -8.98
C VAL A 87 1.22 -9.01 -9.73
N LEU A 88 2.52 -8.92 -9.52
CA LEU A 88 3.41 -7.97 -10.18
C LEU A 88 3.97 -8.54 -11.50
N LYS A 89 4.51 -7.69 -12.37
CA LYS A 89 5.10 -8.13 -13.64
C LYS A 89 6.31 -9.05 -13.46
N ASN A 90 7.13 -8.83 -12.43
CA ASN A 90 8.23 -9.72 -12.05
C ASN A 90 7.78 -11.06 -11.42
N GLY A 91 6.47 -11.27 -11.23
CA GLY A 91 5.91 -12.51 -10.72
C GLY A 91 5.71 -12.57 -9.20
N PHE A 92 6.12 -11.54 -8.45
CA PHE A 92 5.80 -11.43 -7.02
C PHE A 92 4.29 -11.38 -6.80
N ARG A 93 3.86 -11.96 -5.67
CA ARG A 93 2.44 -12.12 -5.34
C ARG A 93 2.18 -11.70 -3.90
N PHE A 94 1.10 -10.95 -3.72
CA PHE A 94 0.63 -10.53 -2.41
C PHE A 94 -0.80 -11.01 -2.21
N ASP A 95 -1.05 -11.47 -0.99
CA ASP A 95 -2.38 -11.80 -0.49
C ASP A 95 -2.48 -11.14 0.89
N VAL A 96 -3.26 -10.06 0.95
CA VAL A 96 -3.35 -9.19 2.12
C VAL A 96 -4.80 -9.16 2.58
N SER A 97 -5.05 -9.66 3.78
CA SER A 97 -6.36 -9.46 4.43
C SER A 97 -6.35 -8.14 5.20
N PHE A 98 -7.47 -7.45 5.27
CA PHE A 98 -7.55 -6.16 5.96
C PHE A 98 -8.97 -5.86 6.43
N ASN A 99 -9.10 -4.86 7.30
CA ASN A 99 -10.37 -4.21 7.61
C ASN A 99 -10.20 -2.69 7.48
N THR A 100 -11.19 -2.01 6.90
CA THR A 100 -11.20 -0.55 6.78
C THR A 100 -12.65 -0.05 6.69
N ASP A 101 -12.86 1.25 6.89
CA ASP A 101 -14.18 1.87 6.82
C ASP A 101 -14.70 1.98 5.38
N GLU A 102 -15.99 2.24 5.21
CA GLU A 102 -16.64 2.25 3.89
C GLU A 102 -16.06 3.31 2.95
N ARG A 103 -15.74 4.50 3.48
CA ARG A 103 -15.24 5.63 2.71
C ARG A 103 -13.83 5.33 2.19
N THR A 104 -12.95 4.83 3.05
CA THR A 104 -11.57 4.45 2.67
C THR A 104 -11.58 3.34 1.63
N PHE A 105 -12.41 2.30 1.83
CA PHE A 105 -12.55 1.22 0.84
C PHE A 105 -13.00 1.73 -0.54
N LYS A 106 -14.02 2.59 -0.60
CA LYS A 106 -14.52 3.12 -1.88
C LYS A 106 -13.44 3.90 -2.61
N LYS A 107 -12.72 4.77 -1.90
CA LYS A 107 -11.60 5.55 -2.46
C LYS A 107 -10.50 4.66 -3.01
N MET A 108 -10.02 3.68 -2.23
CA MET A 108 -8.96 2.80 -2.70
C MET A 108 -9.42 1.86 -3.83
N ALA A 109 -10.65 1.34 -3.79
CA ALA A 109 -11.16 0.47 -4.84
C ALA A 109 -11.26 1.24 -6.18
N LEU A 110 -11.75 2.48 -6.14
CA LEU A 110 -11.79 3.38 -7.30
C LEU A 110 -10.39 3.61 -7.87
N PHE A 111 -9.43 3.97 -7.01
CA PHE A 111 -8.05 4.15 -7.43
C PHE A 111 -7.47 2.88 -8.06
N LEU A 112 -7.55 1.75 -7.36
CA LEU A 112 -6.88 0.50 -7.72
C LEU A 112 -7.44 -0.13 -9.00
N LEU A 113 -8.77 -0.18 -9.14
CA LEU A 113 -9.43 -0.81 -10.29
C LEU A 113 -9.61 0.16 -11.47
N GLY A 114 -9.50 1.46 -11.24
CA GLY A 114 -9.91 2.48 -12.21
C GLY A 114 -11.43 2.49 -12.42
N ASP A 115 -11.92 3.53 -13.08
CA ASP A 115 -13.29 3.57 -13.57
C ASP A 115 -13.46 2.56 -14.71
N ASN A 116 -14.02 1.38 -14.42
CA ASN A 116 -14.70 0.56 -15.44
C ASN A 116 -16.10 1.15 -15.72
N THR A 117 -16.16 2.42 -16.11
CA THR A 117 -17.40 3.08 -16.60
C THR A 117 -17.16 3.73 -17.94
#